data_AF-A0A3D5B090-F1
#
_entry.id   AF-A0A3D5B090-F1
#
_cell.length_a   1.000
_cell.length_b   1.000
_cell.length_c   1.000
_cell.angle_alpha   90.00
_cell.angle_beta   90.00
_cell.angle_gamma   90.00
#
_symmetry.space_group_name_H-M   'P 1'
#
loop_
_entity.id
_entity.type
_entity.pdbx_description
1 polymer ?
#
loop_
_entity_poly.entity_id
_entity_poly.type
_entity_poly.pdbx_seq_one_letter_code
_entity_poly.pdbx_strand_id
1 'polypeptide(L)'
;RMQGIAFQGAFFAATDVVTRAKLTHEKLFAAIREQLQSKFGTKGSRVVEDNVRVVRRGFDEVHEITAKPLDQLVAPSLRQEPKLPMMLKRHAVSDDRVTDIHRFWEQTGNFYATGQGGDNLVDPFIGLSLIPASTGVYRDMTQVRFEFPRWIPENCTACGDCYTVCPDSAIPGLVHSIGELLNAIVQRIEHHGRITRHLRRAVRNVEKKLRASLTAAGDHGHVRELLDAALDATLSDSGLSGAEQERLVQEAGWFREALADYQLAITKPYFQVKEKHAAGSGGLFSLTVNPYTCKGCMECIAVCQDDALEVAQQTPEAVESLRRTWDLWQDLPTTSPDYIRIDNLDERIGALETLLLDKHNYGSMVCGDGACIGCGEKTVIHLFTSTVTALMQPRVQNHMTQLDQLIGRLEQHIRLKLAGALDLSDTAAITEAASAQGDHDLTLARLSEQLEQHQGTTPLDAEWLKRVTGLLERLRHLKWQYVSGVSKQGRASMGIINSTGCTSVWGSTFPYNPYPFPWTSHLFQDSPSVAMGIFEGHMSKMAEGFKAVRQAELELSGAYRPEEHDHFFRYFNWQQFSDEEFLLCPPVVAVGGDGAMYDIGFQNLSRMLMSGRPIKVLVLDTQVYSNTGG
;
A
#
# COMPACT_ATOMS: atom_id res chain seq x y z
N ARG A 1 -20.23 -17.31 -19.59
CA ARG A 1 -20.65 -18.58 -18.93
C ARG A 1 -21.28 -19.62 -19.87
N MET A 2 -21.88 -19.28 -21.02
CA MET A 2 -22.46 -20.30 -21.94
C MET A 2 -21.56 -20.77 -23.10
N GLN A 3 -20.32 -20.27 -23.22
CA GLN A 3 -19.38 -20.76 -24.25
C GLN A 3 -19.13 -22.27 -24.14
N GLY A 4 -19.11 -22.83 -22.91
CA GLY A 4 -18.92 -24.27 -22.71
C GLY A 4 -20.01 -25.15 -23.35
N ILE A 5 -21.23 -24.64 -23.47
CA ILE A 5 -22.36 -25.35 -24.10
C ILE A 5 -22.23 -25.33 -25.62
N ALA A 6 -21.77 -24.22 -26.19
CA ALA A 6 -21.40 -24.17 -27.60
C ALA A 6 -20.19 -25.08 -27.89
N PHE A 7 -19.16 -25.06 -27.04
CA PHE A 7 -17.99 -25.93 -27.18
C PHE A 7 -18.31 -27.42 -27.01
N GLN A 8 -19.33 -27.77 -26.22
CA GLN A 8 -19.83 -29.15 -26.17
C GLN A 8 -20.34 -29.60 -27.54
N GLY A 9 -21.09 -28.76 -28.24
CA GLY A 9 -21.53 -29.01 -29.61
C GLY A 9 -20.35 -29.15 -30.58
N ALA A 10 -19.44 -28.17 -30.54
CA ALA A 10 -18.25 -28.16 -31.39
C ALA A 10 -17.35 -29.38 -31.15
N PHE A 11 -17.21 -29.83 -29.89
CA PHE A 11 -16.46 -31.03 -29.53
C PHE A 11 -17.06 -32.29 -30.18
N PHE A 12 -18.38 -32.46 -30.12
CA PHE A 12 -19.01 -33.61 -30.76
C PHE A 12 -18.94 -33.58 -32.28
N ALA A 13 -18.95 -32.39 -32.88
CA ALA A 13 -18.80 -32.23 -34.33
C ALA A 13 -17.33 -32.43 -34.79
N ALA A 14 -16.36 -31.97 -34.01
CA ALA A 14 -14.94 -31.99 -34.36
C ALA A 14 -14.20 -33.28 -33.95
N THR A 15 -14.83 -34.16 -33.17
CA THR A 15 -14.23 -35.42 -32.72
C THR A 15 -14.99 -36.64 -33.25
N ASP A 16 -14.36 -37.80 -33.24
CA ASP A 16 -14.97 -39.06 -33.68
C ASP A 16 -15.79 -39.75 -32.58
N VAL A 17 -16.04 -39.09 -31.45
CA VAL A 17 -16.78 -39.65 -30.30
C VAL A 17 -18.17 -40.12 -30.70
N VAL A 18 -18.90 -39.33 -31.50
CA VAL A 18 -20.25 -39.67 -31.97
C VAL A 18 -20.23 -40.94 -32.83
N THR A 19 -19.26 -41.03 -33.74
CA THR A 19 -19.05 -42.18 -34.63
C THR A 19 -18.64 -43.42 -33.84
N ARG A 20 -17.67 -43.31 -32.92
CA ARG A 20 -17.23 -44.41 -32.05
C ARG A 20 -18.35 -44.94 -31.15
N ALA A 21 -19.18 -44.04 -30.65
CA ALA A 21 -20.35 -44.38 -29.84
C ALA A 21 -21.54 -44.89 -30.67
N LYS A 22 -21.44 -44.92 -32.01
CA LYS A 22 -22.50 -45.31 -32.95
C LYS A 22 -23.81 -44.53 -32.70
N LEU A 23 -23.70 -43.26 -32.36
CA LEU A 23 -24.83 -42.37 -32.09
C LEU A 23 -25.25 -41.64 -33.37
N THR A 24 -26.56 -41.61 -33.61
CA THR A 24 -27.17 -40.68 -34.58
C THR A 24 -27.23 -39.28 -33.95
N HIS A 25 -27.25 -38.23 -34.76
CA HIS A 25 -27.40 -36.85 -34.26
C HIS A 25 -28.66 -36.67 -33.40
N GLU A 26 -29.78 -37.30 -33.76
CA GLU A 26 -31.02 -37.24 -32.96
C GLU A 26 -30.82 -37.79 -31.54
N LYS A 27 -30.23 -39.00 -31.42
CA LYS A 27 -29.90 -39.61 -30.14
C LYS A 27 -28.90 -38.79 -29.32
N LEU A 28 -27.91 -38.17 -29.97
CA LEU A 28 -26.97 -37.27 -29.31
C LEU A 28 -27.71 -36.08 -28.68
N PHE A 29 -28.51 -35.36 -29.47
CA PHE A 29 -29.22 -34.17 -28.97
C PHE A 29 -30.33 -34.52 -27.98
N ALA A 30 -30.96 -35.70 -28.09
CA ALA A 30 -31.88 -36.19 -27.08
C ALA A 30 -31.18 -36.44 -25.74
N ALA A 31 -30.01 -37.09 -25.75
CA ALA A 31 -29.23 -37.33 -24.53
C ALA A 31 -28.71 -36.02 -23.91
N ILE A 32 -28.25 -35.07 -24.72
CA ILE A 32 -27.83 -33.74 -24.25
C ILE A 32 -29.01 -33.00 -23.63
N ARG A 33 -30.18 -33.03 -24.26
CA ARG A 33 -31.40 -32.42 -23.73
C ARG A 33 -31.80 -33.03 -22.38
N GLU A 34 -31.75 -34.35 -22.24
CA GLU A 34 -32.06 -35.04 -20.98
C GLU A 34 -31.11 -34.59 -19.86
N GLN A 35 -29.82 -34.49 -20.15
CA GLN A 35 -28.82 -33.97 -19.21
C GLN A 35 -29.07 -32.51 -18.84
N LEU A 36 -29.39 -31.66 -19.81
CA LEU A 36 -29.73 -30.25 -19.57
C LEU A 36 -31.06 -30.11 -18.80
N GLN A 37 -32.03 -30.98 -19.03
CA GLN A 37 -33.28 -31.05 -18.28
C GLN A 37 -33.02 -31.42 -16.82
N SER A 38 -32.17 -32.42 -16.57
CA SER A 38 -31.77 -32.80 -15.21
C SER A 38 -31.07 -31.65 -14.47
N LYS A 39 -30.14 -30.95 -15.15
CA LYS A 39 -29.35 -29.86 -14.54
C LYS A 39 -30.08 -28.52 -14.40
N PHE A 40 -30.90 -28.16 -15.38
CA PHE A 40 -31.49 -26.82 -15.51
C PHE A 40 -33.02 -26.81 -15.56
N GLY A 41 -33.68 -27.98 -15.49
CA GLY A 41 -35.14 -28.07 -15.57
C GLY A 41 -35.85 -27.27 -14.49
N THR A 42 -35.26 -27.15 -13.30
CA THR A 42 -35.78 -26.31 -12.20
C THR A 42 -35.76 -24.80 -12.52
N LYS A 43 -34.95 -24.36 -13.49
CA LYS A 43 -34.89 -22.97 -13.98
C LYS A 43 -35.89 -22.69 -15.10
N GLY A 44 -36.69 -23.68 -15.50
CA GLY A 44 -37.73 -23.58 -16.52
C GLY A 44 -37.36 -24.20 -17.86
N SER A 45 -38.37 -24.69 -18.58
CA SER A 45 -38.21 -25.39 -19.87
C SER A 45 -37.52 -24.53 -20.93
N ARG A 46 -37.80 -23.23 -20.99
CA ARG A 46 -37.15 -22.29 -21.91
C ARG A 46 -35.64 -22.28 -21.76
N VAL A 47 -35.12 -22.33 -20.52
CA VAL A 47 -33.68 -22.38 -20.26
C VAL A 47 -33.08 -23.64 -20.87
N VAL A 48 -33.75 -24.78 -20.73
CA VAL A 48 -33.29 -26.05 -21.32
C VAL A 48 -33.26 -25.96 -22.86
N GLU A 49 -34.33 -25.46 -23.50
CA GLU A 49 -34.38 -25.28 -24.96
C GLU A 49 -33.30 -24.34 -25.48
N ASP A 50 -33.12 -23.19 -24.81
CA ASP A 50 -32.12 -22.19 -25.20
C ASP A 50 -30.72 -22.80 -25.14
N ASN A 51 -30.42 -23.62 -24.13
CA ASN A 51 -29.14 -24.33 -24.03
C ASN A 51 -28.98 -25.40 -25.12
N VAL A 52 -30.02 -26.20 -25.40
CA VAL A 52 -29.98 -27.19 -26.50
C VAL A 52 -29.73 -26.50 -27.83
N ARG A 53 -30.37 -25.35 -28.08
CA ARG A 53 -30.12 -24.54 -29.28
C ARG A 53 -28.67 -24.09 -29.36
N VAL A 54 -28.07 -23.66 -28.25
CA VAL A 54 -26.66 -23.25 -28.21
C VAL A 54 -25.72 -24.42 -28.52
N VAL A 55 -25.97 -25.62 -27.97
CA VAL A 55 -25.19 -26.82 -28.34
C VAL A 55 -25.30 -27.09 -29.83
N ARG A 56 -26.52 -27.04 -30.38
CA ARG A 56 -26.74 -27.29 -31.81
C ARG A 56 -26.00 -26.29 -32.68
N ARG A 57 -26.06 -25.00 -32.35
CA ARG A 57 -25.28 -23.98 -33.04
C ARG A 57 -23.77 -24.28 -32.98
N GLY A 58 -23.25 -24.68 -31.81
CA GLY A 58 -21.85 -25.08 -31.69
C GLY A 58 -21.47 -26.29 -32.54
N PHE A 59 -22.40 -27.24 -32.74
CA PHE A 59 -22.22 -28.41 -33.59
C PHE A 59 -22.29 -28.07 -35.08
N ASP A 60 -23.26 -27.23 -35.48
CA ASP A 60 -23.56 -26.94 -36.89
C ASP A 60 -22.70 -25.81 -37.47
N GLU A 61 -22.32 -24.82 -36.65
CA GLU A 61 -21.57 -23.62 -37.09
C GLU A 61 -20.05 -23.80 -37.00
N VAL A 62 -19.57 -24.95 -36.51
CA VAL A 62 -18.13 -25.28 -36.53
C VAL A 62 -17.68 -25.49 -37.98
N HIS A 63 -16.56 -24.88 -38.35
CA HIS A 63 -16.00 -24.99 -39.68
C HIS A 63 -14.49 -25.19 -39.59
N GLU A 64 -13.96 -26.04 -40.46
CA GLU A 64 -12.52 -26.21 -40.58
C GLU A 64 -11.91 -25.00 -41.30
N ILE A 65 -10.87 -24.41 -40.71
CA ILE A 65 -10.03 -23.43 -41.39
C ILE A 65 -9.07 -24.20 -42.31
N THR A 66 -9.38 -24.26 -43.61
CA THR A 66 -8.61 -25.01 -44.61
C THR A 66 -7.43 -24.21 -45.19
N ALA A 67 -7.57 -22.88 -45.27
CA ALA A 67 -6.51 -21.98 -45.70
C ALA A 67 -5.56 -21.67 -44.54
N LYS A 68 -4.41 -22.34 -44.51
CA LYS A 68 -3.35 -22.16 -43.51
C LYS A 68 -2.03 -21.69 -44.15
N PRO A 69 -2.01 -20.60 -44.95
CA PRO A 69 -0.76 -20.09 -45.50
C PRO A 69 0.16 -19.67 -44.34
N LEU A 70 1.31 -20.34 -44.25
CA LEU A 70 2.39 -20.00 -43.33
C LEU A 70 3.27 -18.93 -43.99
N ASP A 71 2.67 -17.79 -44.32
CA ASP A 71 3.42 -16.67 -44.89
C ASP A 71 4.25 -16.02 -43.78
N GLN A 72 5.54 -16.37 -43.79
CA GLN A 72 6.54 -16.02 -42.79
C GLN A 72 6.19 -16.52 -41.38
N LEU A 73 7.06 -17.40 -40.87
CA LEU A 73 7.37 -17.38 -39.45
C LEU A 73 7.87 -15.96 -39.13
N VAL A 74 6.97 -15.01 -38.93
CA VAL A 74 7.21 -13.97 -37.95
C VAL A 74 7.43 -14.80 -36.71
N ALA A 75 8.71 -15.08 -36.38
CA ALA A 75 9.08 -15.79 -35.17
C ALA A 75 8.17 -15.18 -34.10
N PRO A 76 7.20 -15.95 -33.54
CA PRO A 76 6.15 -15.37 -32.72
C PRO A 76 6.91 -14.60 -31.67
N SER A 77 6.84 -13.26 -31.73
CA SER A 77 7.82 -12.35 -31.13
C SER A 77 8.27 -13.00 -29.83
N LEU A 78 9.51 -13.56 -29.81
CA LEU A 78 9.99 -14.47 -28.76
C LEU A 78 9.29 -14.09 -27.47
N ARG A 79 8.34 -14.92 -26.99
CA ARG A 79 7.33 -14.59 -25.96
C ARG A 79 7.87 -13.42 -25.14
N GLN A 80 7.38 -12.20 -25.37
CA GLN A 80 7.99 -11.01 -24.77
C GLN A 80 8.31 -11.34 -23.33
N GLU A 81 9.60 -11.32 -22.96
CA GLU A 81 10.00 -11.58 -21.59
C GLU A 81 9.11 -10.70 -20.71
N PRO A 82 8.38 -11.29 -19.75
CA PRO A 82 7.40 -10.55 -19.00
C PRO A 82 8.13 -9.43 -18.29
N LYS A 83 7.80 -8.21 -18.71
CA LYS A 83 8.40 -6.99 -18.18
C LYS A 83 8.08 -6.92 -16.70
N LEU A 84 9.02 -6.43 -15.92
CA LEU A 84 8.82 -6.15 -14.51
C LEU A 84 7.50 -5.37 -14.30
N PRO A 85 6.54 -5.90 -13.51
CA PRO A 85 5.25 -5.24 -13.29
C PRO A 85 5.42 -3.79 -12.88
N MET A 86 4.57 -2.90 -13.42
CA MET A 86 4.72 -1.46 -13.22
C MET A 86 4.72 -1.09 -11.72
N MET A 87 3.79 -1.66 -10.96
CA MET A 87 3.69 -1.41 -9.52
C MET A 87 4.91 -1.96 -8.76
N LEU A 88 5.48 -3.09 -9.18
CA LEU A 88 6.69 -3.66 -8.58
C LEU A 88 7.91 -2.74 -8.69
N LYS A 89 8.05 -1.98 -9.79
CA LYS A 89 9.17 -1.04 -9.99
C LYS A 89 9.30 0.01 -8.88
N ARG A 90 8.20 0.31 -8.18
CA ARG A 90 8.16 1.31 -7.11
C ARG A 90 8.50 0.73 -5.73
N HIS A 91 8.65 -0.59 -5.61
CA HIS A 91 9.04 -1.22 -4.34
C HIS A 91 10.56 -1.18 -4.16
N ALA A 92 10.99 -0.98 -2.91
CA ALA A 92 12.40 -1.12 -2.53
C ALA A 92 12.85 -2.58 -2.57
N VAL A 93 14.15 -2.79 -2.85
CA VAL A 93 14.79 -4.11 -2.73
C VAL A 93 15.12 -4.37 -1.26
N SER A 94 14.60 -5.47 -0.72
CA SER A 94 14.85 -5.87 0.68
C SER A 94 16.31 -6.27 0.89
N ASP A 95 16.86 -5.98 2.07
CA ASP A 95 18.20 -6.43 2.43
C ASP A 95 18.22 -7.93 2.78
N ASP A 96 17.08 -8.49 3.16
CA ASP A 96 16.90 -9.95 3.32
C ASP A 96 16.28 -10.55 2.06
N ARG A 97 17.03 -11.48 1.47
CA ARG A 97 16.67 -12.13 0.22
C ARG A 97 15.43 -13.03 0.30
N VAL A 98 14.94 -13.36 1.49
CA VAL A 98 13.71 -14.17 1.68
C VAL A 98 12.46 -13.30 1.72
N THR A 99 12.61 -12.00 2.00
CA THR A 99 11.52 -11.03 2.00
C THR A 99 11.54 -10.12 0.76
N ASP A 100 12.54 -10.27 -0.11
CA ASP A 100 12.69 -9.46 -1.32
C ASP A 100 11.67 -9.85 -2.40
N ILE A 101 10.73 -8.92 -2.64
CA ILE A 101 9.69 -9.03 -3.66
C ILE A 101 10.24 -9.00 -5.08
N HIS A 102 11.40 -8.38 -5.33
CA HIS A 102 12.01 -8.36 -6.67
C HIS A 102 12.59 -9.73 -7.02
N ARG A 103 13.38 -10.29 -6.10
CA ARG A 103 13.89 -11.65 -6.24
C ARG A 103 12.76 -12.68 -6.39
N PHE A 104 11.67 -12.54 -5.63
CA PHE A 104 10.53 -13.45 -5.76
C PHE A 104 9.84 -13.35 -7.11
N TRP A 105 9.75 -12.16 -7.71
CA TRP A 105 9.27 -12.01 -9.08
C TRP A 105 10.15 -12.77 -10.08
N GLU A 106 11.47 -12.58 -10.00
CA GLU A 106 12.42 -13.21 -10.92
C GLU A 106 12.42 -14.74 -10.83
N GLN A 107 12.34 -15.28 -9.60
CA GLN A 107 12.48 -16.71 -9.34
C GLN A 107 11.13 -17.46 -9.40
N THR A 108 10.03 -16.80 -9.07
CA THR A 108 8.73 -17.46 -8.88
C THR A 108 7.59 -16.73 -9.61
N GLY A 109 7.38 -15.44 -9.33
CA GLY A 109 6.21 -14.69 -9.77
C GLY A 109 6.06 -14.64 -11.29
N ASN A 110 7.16 -14.47 -12.01
CA ASN A 110 7.22 -14.48 -13.47
C ASN A 110 6.67 -15.79 -14.06
N PHE A 111 7.12 -16.95 -13.57
CA PHE A 111 6.66 -18.26 -14.07
C PHE A 111 5.15 -18.42 -13.91
N TYR A 112 4.58 -17.99 -12.79
CA TYR A 112 3.14 -18.02 -12.60
C TYR A 112 2.41 -17.04 -13.53
N ALA A 113 2.95 -15.84 -13.75
CA ALA A 113 2.40 -14.87 -14.67
C ALA A 113 2.38 -15.35 -16.14
N THR A 114 3.31 -16.22 -16.53
CA THR A 114 3.38 -16.81 -17.89
C THR A 114 2.66 -18.16 -18.02
N GLY A 115 2.00 -18.64 -16.96
CA GLY A 115 1.33 -19.95 -16.95
C GLY A 115 2.29 -21.14 -16.86
N GLN A 116 3.54 -20.90 -16.47
CA GLN A 116 4.62 -21.89 -16.31
C GLN A 116 4.93 -22.17 -14.84
N GLY A 117 4.00 -21.90 -13.92
CA GLY A 117 4.21 -22.10 -12.48
C GLY A 117 4.59 -23.54 -12.10
N GLY A 118 4.14 -24.53 -12.90
CA GLY A 118 4.50 -25.95 -12.73
C GLY A 118 5.90 -26.33 -13.26
N ASP A 119 6.52 -25.46 -14.07
CA ASP A 119 7.87 -25.67 -14.62
C ASP A 119 8.97 -25.14 -13.68
N ASN A 120 8.59 -24.45 -12.59
CA ASN A 120 9.54 -23.86 -11.67
C ASN A 120 10.25 -24.94 -10.84
N LEU A 121 11.57 -24.85 -10.73
CA LEU A 121 12.34 -25.68 -9.82
C LEU A 121 12.07 -25.26 -8.37
N VAL A 122 12.40 -26.12 -7.41
CA VAL A 122 12.29 -25.77 -5.99
C VAL A 122 13.27 -24.63 -5.68
N ASP A 123 12.73 -23.42 -5.57
CA ASP A 123 13.42 -22.25 -5.06
C ASP A 123 13.22 -22.13 -3.52
N PRO A 124 13.93 -21.23 -2.81
CA PRO A 124 13.77 -21.07 -1.37
C PRO A 124 12.36 -20.64 -0.93
N PHE A 125 11.59 -19.97 -1.79
CA PHE A 125 10.24 -19.53 -1.47
C PHE A 125 9.24 -20.69 -1.52
N ILE A 126 9.33 -21.52 -2.57
CA ILE A 126 8.57 -22.77 -2.70
C ILE A 126 8.97 -23.74 -1.59
N GLY A 127 10.28 -23.95 -1.40
CA GLY A 127 10.82 -24.90 -0.42
C GLY A 127 10.46 -24.58 1.03
N LEU A 128 10.27 -23.29 1.36
CA LEU A 128 9.87 -22.82 2.69
C LEU A 128 8.40 -22.41 2.78
N SER A 129 7.64 -22.46 1.68
CA SER A 129 6.26 -21.96 1.58
C SER A 129 6.12 -20.49 2.01
N LEU A 130 7.05 -19.64 1.58
CA LEU A 130 7.09 -18.22 1.89
C LEU A 130 6.64 -17.38 0.70
N ILE A 131 5.80 -16.39 0.96
CA ILE A 131 5.39 -15.37 0.00
C ILE A 131 5.77 -14.01 0.60
N PRO A 132 6.60 -13.19 -0.07
CA PRO A 132 6.83 -11.82 0.38
C PRO A 132 5.54 -11.01 0.54
N ALA A 133 5.62 -9.95 1.33
CA ALA A 133 4.50 -9.00 1.45
C ALA A 133 4.23 -8.32 0.10
N SER A 134 2.97 -7.92 -0.14
CA SER A 134 2.55 -7.13 -1.30
C SER A 134 2.72 -7.76 -2.68
N THR A 135 2.85 -9.08 -2.82
CA THR A 135 2.99 -9.72 -4.16
C THR A 135 1.73 -9.64 -5.03
N GLY A 136 0.62 -9.12 -4.49
CA GLY A 136 -0.55 -8.70 -5.29
C GLY A 136 -0.20 -7.76 -6.44
N VAL A 137 0.88 -6.96 -6.31
CA VAL A 137 1.36 -6.03 -7.37
C VAL A 137 1.72 -6.69 -8.71
N TYR A 138 1.88 -8.02 -8.73
CA TYR A 138 2.27 -8.73 -9.94
C TYR A 138 1.15 -8.87 -10.96
N ARG A 139 -0.12 -8.81 -10.53
CA ARG A 139 -1.25 -9.09 -11.42
C ARG A 139 -1.80 -7.85 -12.09
N ASP A 140 -2.26 -8.06 -13.33
CA ASP A 140 -3.05 -7.10 -14.10
C ASP A 140 -4.48 -7.64 -14.28
N MET A 141 -5.44 -7.05 -13.57
CA MET A 141 -6.85 -7.44 -13.61
C MET A 141 -7.62 -6.87 -14.81
N THR A 142 -6.97 -6.15 -15.74
CA THR A 142 -7.64 -5.72 -17.00
C THR A 142 -8.20 -6.89 -17.81
N GLN A 143 -7.62 -8.09 -17.66
CA GLN A 143 -8.03 -9.27 -18.42
C GLN A 143 -9.32 -9.94 -17.91
N VAL A 144 -9.82 -9.56 -16.73
CA VAL A 144 -10.98 -10.22 -16.09
C VAL A 144 -12.26 -9.40 -16.11
N ARG A 145 -12.23 -8.18 -16.63
CA ARG A 145 -13.40 -7.28 -16.71
C ARG A 145 -13.64 -6.80 -18.13
N PHE A 146 -14.90 -6.49 -18.43
CA PHE A 146 -15.31 -5.88 -19.70
C PHE A 146 -15.69 -4.41 -19.55
N GLU A 147 -15.98 -4.00 -18.31
CA GLU A 147 -16.49 -2.66 -17.98
C GLU A 147 -15.72 -2.11 -16.80
N PHE A 148 -15.65 -0.78 -16.70
CA PHE A 148 -14.99 -0.05 -15.61
C PHE A 148 -15.81 1.18 -15.22
N PRO A 149 -15.69 1.68 -13.98
CA PRO A 149 -16.36 2.91 -13.58
C PRO A 149 -15.64 4.12 -14.19
N ARG A 150 -16.35 4.90 -15.01
CA ARG A 150 -15.87 6.19 -15.51
C ARG A 150 -16.35 7.30 -14.57
N TRP A 151 -15.43 8.15 -14.13
CA TRP A 151 -15.71 9.26 -13.23
C TRP A 151 -16.12 10.52 -14.00
N ILE A 152 -17.16 11.19 -13.51
CA ILE A 152 -17.71 12.46 -14.00
C ILE A 152 -17.44 13.52 -12.91
N PRO A 153 -16.36 14.31 -13.04
CA PRO A 153 -15.89 15.22 -11.98
C PRO A 153 -16.94 16.26 -11.55
N GLU A 154 -17.72 16.77 -12.49
CA GLU A 154 -18.66 17.89 -12.29
C GLU A 154 -19.86 17.54 -11.41
N ASN A 155 -20.14 16.25 -11.30
CA ASN A 155 -21.20 15.68 -10.47
C ASN A 155 -20.68 15.27 -9.09
N CYS A 156 -19.36 15.25 -8.88
CA CYS A 156 -18.77 14.66 -7.69
C CYS A 156 -18.89 15.58 -6.46
N THR A 157 -19.55 15.10 -5.42
CA THR A 157 -19.66 15.80 -4.12
C THR A 157 -18.49 15.52 -3.16
N ALA A 158 -17.59 14.60 -3.55
CA ALA A 158 -16.55 14.01 -2.73
C ALA A 158 -17.04 13.45 -1.38
N CYS A 159 -18.16 12.71 -1.41
CA CYS A 159 -18.71 12.01 -0.25
C CYS A 159 -17.80 10.87 0.27
N GLY A 160 -17.08 10.21 -0.62
CA GLY A 160 -16.14 9.13 -0.28
C GLY A 160 -16.70 7.71 -0.26
N ASP A 161 -17.99 7.53 -0.55
CA ASP A 161 -18.62 6.20 -0.53
C ASP A 161 -17.99 5.23 -1.54
N CYS A 162 -17.66 5.73 -2.74
CA CYS A 162 -17.13 4.93 -3.84
C CYS A 162 -15.80 4.23 -3.52
N TYR A 163 -14.87 4.93 -2.87
CA TYR A 163 -13.58 4.37 -2.48
C TYR A 163 -13.62 3.64 -1.15
N THR A 164 -14.65 3.88 -0.32
CA THR A 164 -14.91 3.17 0.93
C THR A 164 -15.48 1.78 0.68
N VAL A 165 -16.40 1.63 -0.28
CA VAL A 165 -17.02 0.33 -0.61
C VAL A 165 -16.12 -0.57 -1.46
N CYS A 166 -15.11 0.01 -2.13
CA CYS A 166 -14.31 -0.70 -3.12
C CYS A 166 -13.55 -1.90 -2.51
N PRO A 167 -13.87 -3.15 -2.87
CA PRO A 167 -13.25 -4.33 -2.26
C PRO A 167 -11.82 -4.58 -2.74
N ASP A 168 -11.37 -3.94 -3.83
CA ASP A 168 -10.07 -4.19 -4.45
C ASP A 168 -9.13 -2.99 -4.38
N SER A 169 -9.43 -2.03 -3.48
CA SER A 169 -8.69 -0.77 -3.33
C SER A 169 -8.33 -0.14 -4.69
N ALA A 170 -9.32 -0.09 -5.59
CA ALA A 170 -9.13 0.16 -7.01
C ALA A 170 -9.60 1.55 -7.49
N ILE A 171 -10.12 2.40 -6.62
CA ILE A 171 -10.63 3.74 -7.01
C ILE A 171 -10.27 4.84 -5.99
N PRO A 172 -8.98 5.06 -5.66
CA PRO A 172 -8.62 6.04 -4.63
C PRO A 172 -9.02 7.48 -4.98
N GLY A 173 -9.33 8.25 -3.94
CA GLY A 173 -9.42 9.70 -4.00
C GLY A 173 -8.12 10.40 -3.56
N LEU A 174 -7.87 11.61 -4.05
CA LEU A 174 -6.84 12.53 -3.53
C LEU A 174 -7.34 13.96 -3.50
N VAL A 175 -6.79 14.77 -2.59
CA VAL A 175 -6.98 16.22 -2.56
C VAL A 175 -5.63 16.92 -2.50
N HIS A 176 -5.42 17.86 -3.42
CA HIS A 176 -4.22 18.69 -3.46
C HIS A 176 -4.57 20.16 -3.54
N SER A 177 -3.74 21.02 -2.94
CA SER A 177 -3.81 22.44 -3.27
C SER A 177 -3.45 22.65 -4.74
N ILE A 178 -3.95 23.73 -5.35
CA ILE A 178 -3.62 24.06 -6.75
C ILE A 178 -2.10 24.13 -6.94
N GLY A 179 -1.39 24.86 -6.07
CA GLY A 179 0.06 25.01 -6.16
C GLY A 179 0.83 23.69 -6.03
N GLU A 180 0.43 22.82 -5.10
CA GLU A 180 1.05 21.50 -4.91
C GLU A 180 0.89 20.63 -6.16
N LEU A 181 -0.32 20.56 -6.72
CA LEU A 181 -0.60 19.80 -7.94
C LEU A 181 0.24 20.30 -9.12
N LEU A 182 0.25 21.61 -9.37
CA LEU A 182 1.01 22.20 -10.48
C LEU A 182 2.52 21.94 -10.31
N ASN A 183 3.05 22.07 -9.10
CA ASN A 183 4.46 21.81 -8.82
C ASN A 183 4.81 20.32 -8.98
N ALA A 184 3.95 19.40 -8.53
CA ALA A 184 4.15 17.96 -8.70
C ALA A 184 4.23 17.57 -10.18
N ILE A 185 3.38 18.16 -11.04
CA ILE A 185 3.41 17.93 -12.49
C ILE A 185 4.72 18.45 -13.10
N VAL A 186 5.19 19.63 -12.69
CA VAL A 186 6.48 20.18 -13.15
C VAL A 186 7.65 19.28 -12.72
N GLN A 187 7.64 18.80 -11.47
CA GLN A 187 8.66 17.88 -10.97
C GLN A 187 8.65 16.56 -11.75
N ARG A 188 7.47 16.01 -12.05
CA ARG A 188 7.33 14.80 -12.88
C ARG A 188 7.99 14.98 -14.25
N ILE A 189 7.75 16.10 -14.94
CA ILE A 189 8.38 16.41 -16.24
C ILE A 189 9.90 16.37 -16.13
N GLU A 190 10.46 16.95 -15.08
CA GLU A 190 11.90 17.02 -14.85
C GLU A 190 12.50 15.66 -14.47
N HIS A 191 11.79 14.87 -13.67
CA HIS A 191 12.18 13.49 -13.35
C HIS A 191 12.23 12.59 -14.59
N HIS A 192 11.41 12.87 -15.60
CA HIS A 192 11.48 12.22 -16.92
C HIS A 192 12.56 12.82 -17.86
N GLY A 193 13.48 13.62 -17.32
CA GLY A 193 14.65 14.15 -18.04
C GLY A 193 14.37 15.39 -18.90
N ARG A 194 13.18 16.00 -18.80
CA ARG A 194 12.84 17.23 -19.53
C ARG A 194 13.08 18.45 -18.65
N ILE A 195 14.10 19.24 -18.97
CA ILE A 195 14.47 20.41 -18.17
C ILE A 195 13.46 21.55 -18.37
N THR A 196 12.86 22.05 -17.30
CA THR A 196 11.97 23.23 -17.36
C THR A 196 12.72 24.51 -16.96
N ARG A 197 12.63 25.56 -17.79
CA ARG A 197 13.33 26.83 -17.57
C ARG A 197 12.36 27.96 -17.18
N HIS A 198 11.19 28.01 -17.82
CA HIS A 198 10.23 29.09 -17.63
C HIS A 198 8.97 28.60 -16.90
N LEU A 199 8.61 27.32 -17.07
CA LEU A 199 7.39 26.73 -16.52
C LEU A 199 7.29 26.84 -14.99
N ARG A 200 8.37 26.60 -14.24
CA ARG A 200 8.41 26.75 -12.77
C ARG A 200 7.96 28.12 -12.28
N ARG A 201 8.24 29.18 -13.05
CA ARG A 201 7.78 30.54 -12.72
C ARG A 201 6.37 30.77 -13.24
N ALA A 202 6.06 30.27 -14.44
CA ALA A 202 4.76 30.42 -15.07
C ALA A 202 3.63 29.77 -14.25
N VAL A 203 3.86 28.61 -13.62
CA VAL A 203 2.83 27.92 -12.83
C VAL A 203 2.27 28.75 -11.68
N ARG A 204 3.04 29.69 -11.11
CA ARG A 204 2.53 30.63 -10.10
C ARG A 204 1.49 31.60 -10.66
N ASN A 205 1.64 31.99 -11.93
CA ASN A 205 0.66 32.82 -12.62
C ASN A 205 -0.54 31.99 -13.06
N VAL A 206 -0.31 30.75 -13.52
CA VAL A 206 -1.37 29.78 -13.82
C VAL A 206 -2.23 29.54 -12.57
N GLU A 207 -1.62 29.30 -11.41
CA GLU A 207 -2.33 29.12 -10.14
C GLU A 207 -3.26 30.30 -9.83
N LYS A 208 -2.76 31.54 -9.91
CA LYS A 208 -3.54 32.75 -9.64
C LYS A 208 -4.74 32.88 -10.59
N LYS A 209 -4.51 32.70 -11.89
CA LYS A 209 -5.55 32.80 -12.92
C LYS A 209 -6.57 31.69 -12.78
N LEU A 210 -6.11 30.45 -12.58
CA LEU A 210 -6.95 29.29 -12.37
C LEU A 210 -7.83 29.49 -11.13
N ARG A 211 -7.27 29.88 -9.99
CA ARG A 211 -8.05 30.12 -8.77
C ARG A 211 -9.15 31.14 -8.98
N ALA A 212 -8.85 32.27 -9.63
CA ALA A 212 -9.85 33.28 -9.93
C ALA A 212 -11.01 32.72 -10.78
N SER A 213 -10.69 31.92 -11.80
CA SER A 213 -11.68 31.26 -12.65
C SER A 213 -12.50 30.20 -11.89
N LEU A 214 -11.86 29.39 -11.04
CA LEU A 214 -12.53 28.37 -10.23
C LEU A 214 -13.50 28.99 -9.22
N THR A 215 -13.07 30.05 -8.52
CA THR A 215 -13.93 30.78 -7.58
C THR A 215 -15.14 31.39 -8.28
N ALA A 216 -15.00 31.83 -9.53
CA ALA A 216 -16.10 32.35 -10.33
C ALA A 216 -17.03 31.25 -10.85
N ALA A 217 -16.50 30.07 -11.18
CA ALA A 217 -17.26 28.97 -11.76
C ALA A 217 -18.12 28.19 -10.74
N GLY A 218 -17.69 28.09 -9.48
CA GLY A 218 -18.42 27.33 -8.45
C GLY A 218 -18.34 25.80 -8.65
N ASP A 219 -19.29 25.04 -8.10
CA ASP A 219 -19.22 23.57 -8.02
C ASP A 219 -19.29 22.82 -9.36
N HIS A 220 -19.77 23.46 -10.43
CA HIS A 220 -19.90 22.84 -11.76
C HIS A 220 -18.81 23.29 -12.74
N GLY A 221 -17.72 23.88 -12.23
CA GLY A 221 -16.62 24.31 -13.06
C GLY A 221 -15.86 23.12 -13.67
N HIS A 222 -15.74 23.09 -14.99
CA HIS A 222 -14.88 22.14 -15.72
C HIS A 222 -13.39 22.47 -15.48
N VAL A 223 -12.80 21.90 -14.42
CA VAL A 223 -11.46 22.26 -13.95
C VAL A 223 -10.39 22.11 -15.04
N ARG A 224 -10.50 21.10 -15.90
CA ARG A 224 -9.54 20.86 -16.98
C ARG A 224 -9.55 21.99 -18.01
N GLU A 225 -10.73 22.42 -18.43
CA GLU A 225 -10.90 23.52 -19.39
C GLU A 225 -10.40 24.84 -18.80
N LEU A 226 -10.72 25.10 -17.52
CA LEU A 226 -10.28 26.31 -16.82
C LEU A 226 -8.76 26.32 -16.60
N LEU A 227 -8.14 25.17 -16.34
CA LEU A 227 -6.69 25.03 -16.23
C LEU A 227 -6.00 25.29 -17.57
N ASP A 228 -6.54 24.74 -18.66
CA ASP A 228 -6.00 24.96 -19.99
C ASP A 228 -6.14 26.43 -20.41
N ALA A 229 -7.28 27.07 -20.13
CA ALA A 229 -7.48 28.50 -20.36
C ALA A 229 -6.53 29.37 -19.50
N ALA A 230 -6.30 29.00 -18.24
CA ALA A 230 -5.35 29.69 -17.36
C ALA A 230 -3.90 29.54 -17.85
N LEU A 231 -3.55 28.38 -18.41
CA LEU A 231 -2.25 28.12 -19.02
C LEU A 231 -2.06 28.98 -20.27
N ASP A 232 -3.04 28.99 -21.18
CA ASP A 232 -2.99 29.76 -22.42
C ASP A 232 -2.94 31.27 -22.14
N ALA A 233 -3.74 31.76 -21.20
CA ALA A 233 -3.66 33.16 -20.77
C ALA A 233 -2.28 33.48 -20.16
N THR A 234 -1.65 32.54 -19.46
CA THR A 234 -0.29 32.75 -18.91
C THR A 234 0.77 32.76 -20.03
N LEU A 235 0.58 31.98 -21.08
CA LEU A 235 1.45 32.01 -22.26
C LEU A 235 1.34 33.34 -23.01
N SER A 236 0.13 33.89 -23.15
CA SER A 236 -0.09 35.19 -23.81
C SER A 236 0.48 36.35 -23.00
N ASP A 237 0.39 36.31 -21.67
CA ASP A 237 0.84 37.40 -20.78
C ASP A 237 2.29 37.23 -20.29
N SER A 238 3.06 36.29 -20.86
CA SER A 238 4.39 35.92 -20.36
C SER A 238 5.42 37.06 -20.45
N GLY A 239 5.22 38.00 -21.37
CA GLY A 239 6.18 39.06 -21.70
C GLY A 239 7.47 38.56 -22.38
N LEU A 240 7.56 37.26 -22.70
CA LEU A 240 8.69 36.66 -23.41
C LEU A 240 8.53 36.84 -24.93
N SER A 241 9.64 36.85 -25.66
CA SER A 241 9.63 36.98 -27.13
C SER A 241 10.66 36.06 -27.79
N GLY A 242 10.44 35.75 -29.08
CA GLY A 242 11.32 34.87 -29.86
C GLY A 242 11.48 33.47 -29.24
N ALA A 243 12.73 33.00 -29.17
CA ALA A 243 13.06 31.64 -28.73
C ALA A 243 12.64 31.31 -27.28
N GLU A 244 12.56 32.30 -26.39
CA GLU A 244 12.13 32.08 -25.00
C GLU A 244 10.62 31.80 -24.91
N GLN A 245 9.82 32.47 -25.77
CA GLN A 245 8.39 32.23 -25.87
C GLN A 245 8.10 30.86 -26.48
N GLU A 246 8.82 30.48 -27.55
CA GLU A 246 8.73 29.14 -28.15
C GLU A 246 9.06 28.05 -27.13
N ARG A 247 10.08 28.28 -26.30
CA ARG A 247 10.44 27.36 -25.23
C ARG A 247 9.35 27.21 -24.18
N LEU A 248 8.76 28.32 -23.72
CA LEU A 248 7.68 28.26 -22.74
C LEU A 248 6.44 27.54 -23.31
N VAL A 249 6.11 27.76 -24.59
CA VAL A 249 5.03 27.02 -25.29
C VAL A 249 5.33 25.52 -25.32
N GLN A 250 6.56 25.12 -25.62
CA GLN A 250 6.97 23.73 -25.58
C GLN A 250 6.84 23.13 -24.17
N GLU A 251 7.30 23.83 -23.14
CA GLU A 251 7.18 23.39 -21.74
C GLU A 251 5.72 23.27 -21.29
N ALA A 252 4.84 24.18 -21.71
CA ALA A 252 3.40 24.09 -21.50
C ALA A 252 2.77 22.89 -22.23
N GLY A 253 3.29 22.55 -23.42
CA GLY A 253 2.93 21.31 -24.11
C GLY A 253 3.26 20.07 -23.29
N TRP A 254 4.46 20.02 -22.68
CA TRP A 254 4.84 18.94 -21.76
C TRP A 254 3.98 18.90 -20.50
N PHE A 255 3.57 20.06 -20.00
CA PHE A 255 2.63 20.15 -18.88
C PHE A 255 1.29 19.49 -19.21
N ARG A 256 0.72 19.78 -20.38
CA ARG A 256 -0.52 19.15 -20.86
C ARG A 256 -0.35 17.65 -21.06
N GLU A 257 0.78 17.21 -21.62
CA GLU A 257 1.10 15.79 -21.80
C GLU A 257 1.24 15.05 -20.46
N ALA A 258 1.91 15.66 -19.48
CA ALA A 258 2.12 15.07 -18.16
C ALA A 258 0.83 14.94 -17.35
N LEU A 259 -0.11 15.88 -17.52
CA LEU A 259 -1.44 15.82 -16.92
C LEU A 259 -2.36 14.81 -17.64
N ALA A 260 -2.13 14.57 -18.95
CA ALA A 260 -2.84 13.60 -19.76
C ALA A 260 -4.38 13.71 -19.61
N ASP A 261 -5.06 12.58 -19.37
CA ASP A 261 -6.51 12.47 -19.19
C ASP A 261 -6.94 12.65 -17.72
N TYR A 262 -6.02 13.08 -16.83
CA TYR A 262 -6.28 13.18 -15.41
C TYR A 262 -7.31 14.28 -15.12
N GLN A 263 -8.37 13.90 -14.42
CA GLN A 263 -9.50 14.76 -14.13
C GLN A 263 -9.44 15.32 -12.71
N LEU A 264 -10.07 16.47 -12.50
CA LEU A 264 -10.11 17.19 -11.25
C LEU A 264 -11.50 17.79 -11.05
N ALA A 265 -11.95 17.86 -9.80
CA ALA A 265 -13.23 18.42 -9.40
C ALA A 265 -13.04 19.52 -8.36
N ILE A 266 -13.87 20.56 -8.47
CA ILE A 266 -14.14 21.50 -7.38
C ILE A 266 -15.23 20.88 -6.54
N THR A 267 -15.00 20.78 -5.23
CA THR A 267 -16.01 20.23 -4.33
C THR A 267 -16.19 21.14 -3.15
N LYS A 268 -17.43 21.22 -2.65
CA LYS A 268 -17.79 22.03 -1.49
C LYS A 268 -16.86 21.84 -0.28
N PRO A 269 -16.56 20.61 0.21
CA PRO A 269 -15.76 20.43 1.41
C PRO A 269 -14.29 20.83 1.25
N TYR A 270 -13.70 20.62 0.06
CA TYR A 270 -12.25 20.81 -0.13
C TYR A 270 -11.89 22.14 -0.77
N PHE A 271 -12.76 22.71 -1.59
CA PHE A 271 -12.52 23.99 -2.24
C PHE A 271 -13.29 25.13 -1.57
N GLN A 272 -14.62 25.11 -1.65
CA GLN A 272 -15.44 26.27 -1.27
C GLN A 272 -15.35 26.62 0.22
N VAL A 273 -15.54 25.63 1.09
CA VAL A 273 -15.50 25.83 2.55
C VAL A 273 -14.12 26.33 2.97
N LYS A 274 -13.06 25.77 2.37
CA LYS A 274 -11.68 26.17 2.61
C LYS A 274 -11.40 27.60 2.13
N GLU A 275 -11.71 27.93 0.87
CA GLU A 275 -11.56 29.28 0.33
C GLU A 275 -12.33 30.34 1.14
N LYS A 276 -13.53 29.99 1.63
CA LYS A 276 -14.32 30.88 2.50
C LYS A 276 -13.64 31.12 3.85
N HIS A 277 -12.97 30.11 4.40
CA HIS A 277 -12.26 30.21 5.68
C HIS A 277 -10.93 30.97 5.53
N ALA A 278 -10.13 30.61 4.53
CA ALA A 278 -8.87 31.25 4.22
C ALA A 278 -8.65 31.29 2.70
N ALA A 279 -8.57 32.49 2.14
CA ALA A 279 -8.34 32.68 0.71
C ALA A 279 -7.05 31.97 0.28
N GLY A 280 -7.17 31.10 -0.71
CA GLY A 280 -6.08 30.30 -1.24
C GLY A 280 -5.83 28.95 -0.58
N SER A 281 -6.69 28.53 0.34
CA SER A 281 -6.62 27.21 0.96
C SER A 281 -7.46 26.14 0.25
N GLY A 282 -8.12 26.47 -0.87
CA GLY A 282 -8.93 25.52 -1.64
C GLY A 282 -8.09 24.41 -2.29
N GLY A 283 -8.57 23.17 -2.11
CA GLY A 283 -8.03 21.97 -2.73
C GLY A 283 -8.90 21.46 -3.87
N LEU A 284 -8.25 20.86 -4.87
CA LEU A 284 -8.90 20.14 -5.97
C LEU A 284 -8.98 18.66 -5.63
N PHE A 285 -10.15 18.06 -5.83
CA PHE A 285 -10.39 16.64 -5.60
C PHE A 285 -10.16 15.85 -6.90
N SER A 286 -9.65 14.63 -6.79
CA SER A 286 -9.53 13.69 -7.90
C SER A 286 -9.97 12.30 -7.45
N LEU A 287 -10.57 11.55 -8.37
CA LEU A 287 -10.83 10.12 -8.21
C LEU A 287 -10.16 9.39 -9.36
N THR A 288 -9.33 8.38 -9.08
CA THR A 288 -8.57 7.66 -10.11
C THR A 288 -8.82 6.17 -10.02
N VAL A 289 -9.17 5.53 -11.14
CA VAL A 289 -9.29 4.07 -11.19
C VAL A 289 -7.93 3.43 -11.40
N ASN A 290 -7.55 2.52 -10.51
CA ASN A 290 -6.41 1.63 -10.69
C ASN A 290 -6.78 0.52 -11.69
N PRO A 291 -6.25 0.53 -12.93
CA PRO A 291 -6.59 -0.47 -13.92
C PRO A 291 -6.08 -1.86 -13.53
N TYR A 292 -5.03 -1.95 -12.72
CA TYR A 292 -4.39 -3.22 -12.38
C TYR A 292 -5.16 -4.02 -11.34
N THR A 293 -5.93 -3.37 -10.47
CA THR A 293 -6.69 -4.05 -9.40
C THR A 293 -8.20 -4.02 -9.59
N CYS A 294 -8.74 -3.07 -10.36
CA CYS A 294 -10.19 -3.00 -10.61
C CYS A 294 -10.70 -4.29 -11.26
N LYS A 295 -11.72 -4.92 -10.66
CA LYS A 295 -12.36 -6.12 -11.22
C LYS A 295 -13.70 -5.85 -11.93
N GLY A 296 -14.15 -4.60 -11.93
CA GLY A 296 -15.39 -4.21 -12.60
C GLY A 296 -16.67 -4.65 -11.86
N CYS A 297 -16.69 -4.61 -10.52
CA CYS A 297 -17.88 -4.95 -9.73
C CYS A 297 -18.99 -3.90 -9.76
N MET A 298 -18.66 -2.65 -10.09
CA MET A 298 -19.56 -1.49 -10.09
C MET A 298 -20.20 -1.13 -8.74
N GLU A 299 -19.75 -1.71 -7.62
CA GLU A 299 -20.22 -1.31 -6.26
C GLU A 299 -20.05 0.19 -6.02
N CYS A 300 -18.94 0.76 -6.49
CA CYS A 300 -18.67 2.20 -6.44
C CYS A 300 -19.70 3.06 -7.18
N ILE A 301 -20.30 2.55 -8.27
CA ILE A 301 -21.40 3.20 -8.99
C ILE A 301 -22.68 3.03 -8.19
N ALA A 302 -22.96 1.82 -7.71
CA ALA A 302 -24.20 1.50 -6.99
C ALA A 302 -24.40 2.36 -5.73
N VAL A 303 -23.31 2.75 -5.06
CA VAL A 303 -23.36 3.64 -3.88
C VAL A 303 -23.35 5.13 -4.21
N CYS A 304 -23.07 5.51 -5.46
CA CYS A 304 -22.98 6.91 -5.86
C CYS A 304 -24.40 7.50 -6.06
N GLN A 305 -24.77 8.48 -5.25
CA GLN A 305 -26.10 9.12 -5.30
C GLN A 305 -26.16 10.33 -6.24
N ASP A 306 -25.02 10.78 -6.75
CA ASP A 306 -24.90 12.03 -7.50
C ASP A 306 -24.63 11.81 -9.00
N ASP A 307 -24.75 10.58 -9.51
CA ASP A 307 -24.40 10.24 -10.90
C ASP A 307 -22.98 10.69 -11.30
N ALA A 308 -22.05 10.67 -10.34
CA ALA A 308 -20.64 11.01 -10.55
C ALA A 308 -19.81 9.85 -11.11
N LEU A 309 -20.40 8.66 -11.23
CA LEU A 309 -19.78 7.48 -11.79
C LEU A 309 -20.75 6.76 -12.73
N GLU A 310 -20.26 6.31 -13.87
CA GLU A 310 -21.06 5.56 -14.84
C GLU A 310 -20.29 4.37 -15.41
N VAL A 311 -21.02 3.42 -16.00
CA VAL A 311 -20.43 2.22 -16.60
C VAL A 311 -19.86 2.56 -17.97
N ALA A 312 -18.56 2.32 -18.17
CA ALA A 312 -17.89 2.44 -19.45
C ALA A 312 -17.35 1.10 -19.96
N GLN A 313 -17.40 0.89 -21.28
CA GLN A 313 -16.80 -0.28 -21.92
C GLN A 313 -15.28 -0.19 -21.91
N GLN A 314 -14.63 -1.30 -21.57
CA GLN A 314 -13.17 -1.39 -21.60
C GLN A 314 -12.69 -1.63 -23.04
N THR A 315 -12.09 -0.61 -23.63
CA THR A 315 -11.34 -0.72 -24.90
C THR A 315 -9.82 -0.68 -24.63
N PRO A 316 -8.97 -1.11 -25.59
CA PRO A 316 -7.52 -0.97 -25.45
C PRO A 316 -7.08 0.48 -25.15
N GLU A 317 -7.72 1.46 -25.79
CA GLU A 317 -7.46 2.89 -25.58
C GLU A 317 -7.85 3.34 -24.18
N ALA A 318 -9.01 2.86 -23.68
CA ALA A 318 -9.45 3.14 -22.31
C ALA A 318 -8.48 2.57 -21.28
N VAL A 319 -7.96 1.35 -21.48
CA VAL A 319 -6.95 0.76 -20.60
C VAL A 319 -5.67 1.57 -20.58
N GLU A 320 -5.21 2.04 -21.74
CA GLU A 320 -4.00 2.88 -21.81
C GLU A 320 -4.21 4.25 -21.14
N SER A 321 -5.37 4.87 -21.32
CA SER A 321 -5.76 6.08 -20.60
C SER A 321 -5.72 5.87 -19.07
N LEU A 322 -6.37 4.81 -18.57
CA LEU A 322 -6.36 4.46 -17.15
C LEU A 322 -4.95 4.22 -16.60
N ARG A 323 -4.07 3.59 -17.38
CA ARG A 323 -2.66 3.36 -16.98
C ARG A 323 -1.90 4.68 -16.87
N ARG A 324 -2.09 5.61 -17.80
CA ARG A 324 -1.47 6.95 -17.74
C ARG A 324 -1.96 7.74 -16.54
N THR A 325 -3.28 7.75 -16.28
CA THR A 325 -3.84 8.45 -15.12
C THR A 325 -3.41 7.82 -13.79
N TRP A 326 -3.31 6.48 -13.74
CA TRP A 326 -2.80 5.79 -12.56
C TRP A 326 -1.31 6.06 -12.32
N ASP A 327 -0.51 6.13 -13.38
CA ASP A 327 0.90 6.47 -13.26
C ASP A 327 1.11 7.90 -12.75
N LEU A 328 0.27 8.86 -13.16
CA LEU A 328 0.24 10.19 -12.55
C LEU A 328 -0.21 10.16 -11.10
N TRP A 329 -1.31 9.45 -10.78
CA TRP A 329 -1.79 9.30 -9.41
C TRP A 329 -0.67 8.80 -8.50
N GLN A 330 0.12 7.82 -8.92
CA GLN A 330 1.22 7.29 -8.11
C GLN A 330 2.34 8.32 -7.85
N ASP A 331 2.60 9.24 -8.78
CA ASP A 331 3.64 10.28 -8.64
C ASP A 331 3.19 11.51 -7.83
N LEU A 332 1.89 11.78 -7.79
CA LEU A 332 1.36 12.88 -6.97
C LEU A 332 1.66 12.61 -5.48
N PRO A 333 1.82 13.65 -4.64
CA PRO A 333 1.96 13.45 -3.20
C PRO A 333 0.69 12.85 -2.58
N THR A 334 0.79 12.36 -1.33
CA THR A 334 -0.40 12.02 -0.54
C THR A 334 -1.22 13.27 -0.23
N THR A 335 -2.50 13.10 0.08
CA THR A 335 -3.36 14.22 0.51
C THR A 335 -2.81 14.86 1.77
N SER A 336 -2.70 16.20 1.79
CA SER A 336 -2.28 16.93 2.99
C SER A 336 -3.22 16.66 4.17
N PRO A 337 -2.71 16.52 5.41
CA PRO A 337 -3.53 16.42 6.62
C PRO A 337 -4.57 17.54 6.74
N ASP A 338 -4.31 18.72 6.18
CA ASP A 338 -5.26 19.84 6.17
C ASP A 338 -6.60 19.51 5.47
N TYR A 339 -6.61 18.54 4.56
CA TYR A 339 -7.82 18.09 3.85
C TYR A 339 -8.43 16.83 4.48
N ILE A 340 -7.78 16.21 5.46
CA ILE A 340 -8.35 15.09 6.20
C ILE A 340 -9.30 15.66 7.26
N ARG A 341 -10.59 15.31 7.16
CA ARG A 341 -11.66 15.91 7.96
C ARG A 341 -12.00 15.08 9.19
N ILE A 342 -10.96 14.61 9.89
CA ILE A 342 -11.09 13.80 11.11
C ILE A 342 -10.55 14.63 12.25
N ASP A 343 -11.43 15.06 13.15
CA ASP A 343 -11.04 15.89 14.30
C ASP A 343 -10.39 15.02 15.38
N ASN A 344 -10.93 13.83 15.61
CA ASN A 344 -10.36 12.85 16.54
C ASN A 344 -10.69 11.43 16.06
N LEU A 345 -9.66 10.68 15.65
CA LEU A 345 -9.83 9.32 15.15
C LEU A 345 -10.18 8.32 16.27
N ASP A 346 -9.60 8.46 17.46
CA ASP A 346 -9.86 7.58 18.60
C ASP A 346 -11.29 7.73 19.12
N GLU A 347 -11.83 8.97 19.11
CA GLU A 347 -13.21 9.27 19.49
C GLU A 347 -14.22 9.17 18.33
N ARG A 348 -13.75 8.86 17.11
CA ARG A 348 -14.57 8.74 15.89
C ARG A 348 -15.31 10.02 15.51
N ILE A 349 -14.67 11.17 15.71
CA ILE A 349 -15.24 12.50 15.44
C ILE A 349 -14.76 12.99 14.06
N GLY A 350 -15.72 13.37 13.22
CA GLY A 350 -15.49 13.89 11.87
C GLY A 350 -15.91 12.92 10.77
N ALA A 351 -15.39 13.15 9.56
CA ALA A 351 -15.65 12.37 8.36
C ALA A 351 -14.57 11.28 8.19
N LEU A 352 -14.82 10.11 8.76
CA LEU A 352 -13.85 9.02 8.86
C LEU A 352 -13.42 8.48 7.50
N GLU A 353 -14.31 8.47 6.52
CA GLU A 353 -14.02 8.08 5.14
C GLU A 353 -12.86 8.88 4.53
N THR A 354 -12.58 10.09 5.02
CA THR A 354 -11.45 10.90 4.55
C THR A 354 -10.10 10.31 4.94
N LEU A 355 -10.03 9.33 5.86
CA LEU A 355 -8.80 8.59 6.17
C LEU A 355 -8.21 7.92 4.92
N LEU A 356 -9.07 7.53 3.97
CA LEU A 356 -8.72 6.85 2.73
C LEU A 356 -8.18 7.79 1.64
N LEU A 357 -8.16 9.11 1.89
CA LEU A 357 -7.49 10.07 1.02
C LEU A 357 -5.98 10.11 1.26
N ASP A 358 -5.50 9.59 2.39
CA ASP A 358 -4.08 9.34 2.59
C ASP A 358 -3.66 8.05 1.89
N LYS A 359 -2.60 8.13 1.07
CA LYS A 359 -2.10 6.99 0.28
C LYS A 359 -1.57 5.84 1.12
N HIS A 360 -0.98 6.10 2.29
CA HIS A 360 -0.46 5.04 3.16
C HIS A 360 -1.63 4.27 3.77
N ASN A 361 -2.66 4.97 4.23
CA ASN A 361 -3.88 4.37 4.73
C ASN A 361 -4.61 3.59 3.62
N TYR A 362 -4.79 4.19 2.45
CA TYR A 362 -5.43 3.54 1.31
C TYR A 362 -4.63 2.32 0.83
N GLY A 363 -3.31 2.43 0.80
CA GLY A 363 -2.36 1.37 0.47
C GLY A 363 -2.12 0.33 1.57
N SER A 364 -2.94 0.31 2.63
CA SER A 364 -2.89 -0.71 3.68
C SER A 364 -3.20 -2.12 3.16
N MET A 365 -3.75 -2.23 1.95
CA MET A 365 -3.83 -3.43 1.13
C MET A 365 -3.39 -3.15 -0.29
N VAL A 366 -2.55 -4.04 -0.82
CA VAL A 366 -2.05 -4.01 -2.19
C VAL A 366 -2.71 -5.14 -2.97
N CYS A 367 -3.94 -4.88 -3.40
CA CYS A 367 -4.79 -5.86 -4.08
C CYS A 367 -4.18 -6.38 -5.40
N GLY A 368 -4.86 -7.35 -6.01
CA GLY A 368 -4.31 -8.18 -7.07
C GLY A 368 -4.41 -9.67 -6.74
N ASP A 369 -5.28 -10.01 -5.80
CA ASP A 369 -5.60 -11.36 -5.34
C ASP A 369 -6.78 -11.99 -6.10
N GLY A 370 -7.05 -13.26 -5.79
CA GLY A 370 -8.08 -14.09 -6.42
C GLY A 370 -9.50 -13.95 -5.86
N ALA A 371 -9.81 -12.95 -5.02
CA ALA A 371 -11.16 -12.82 -4.48
C ALA A 371 -12.21 -12.58 -5.57
N CYS A 372 -13.46 -12.94 -5.25
CA CYS A 372 -14.61 -12.68 -6.11
C CYS A 372 -14.77 -11.19 -6.43
N ILE A 373 -15.38 -10.90 -7.58
CA ILE A 373 -15.80 -9.55 -7.98
C ILE A 373 -16.88 -9.10 -7.00
N GLY A 374 -16.66 -7.98 -6.29
CA GLY A 374 -17.63 -7.47 -5.30
C GLY A 374 -17.55 -8.16 -3.94
N CYS A 375 -16.38 -8.68 -3.53
CA CYS A 375 -16.24 -9.41 -2.26
C CYS A 375 -16.40 -8.51 -1.02
N GLY A 376 -17.48 -8.69 -0.25
CA GLY A 376 -17.74 -7.91 0.97
C GLY A 376 -16.72 -8.10 2.10
N GLU A 377 -16.12 -9.30 2.22
CA GLU A 377 -15.05 -9.57 3.20
C GLU A 377 -13.87 -8.59 3.03
N LYS A 378 -13.51 -8.30 1.77
CA LYS A 378 -12.35 -7.46 1.46
C LYS A 378 -12.58 -6.01 1.78
N THR A 379 -13.78 -5.48 1.53
CA THR A 379 -14.12 -4.11 1.94
C THR A 379 -13.94 -3.94 3.44
N VAL A 380 -14.44 -4.89 4.24
CA VAL A 380 -14.28 -4.85 5.71
C VAL A 380 -12.81 -4.92 6.12
N ILE A 381 -12.03 -5.83 5.53
CA ILE A 381 -10.60 -5.95 5.83
C ILE A 381 -9.85 -4.67 5.43
N HIS A 382 -10.10 -4.10 4.25
CA HIS A 382 -9.42 -2.89 3.79
C HIS A 382 -9.69 -1.72 4.74
N LEU A 383 -10.95 -1.51 5.14
CA LEU A 383 -11.30 -0.48 6.12
C LEU A 383 -10.62 -0.73 7.48
N PHE A 384 -10.59 -1.97 7.93
CA PHE A 384 -9.91 -2.34 9.18
C PHE A 384 -8.40 -2.06 9.11
N THR A 385 -7.72 -2.51 8.05
CA THR A 385 -6.27 -2.33 7.89
C THR A 385 -5.91 -0.85 7.68
N SER A 386 -6.76 -0.10 6.97
CA SER A 386 -6.59 1.34 6.79
C SER A 386 -6.75 2.10 8.10
N THR A 387 -7.73 1.71 8.93
CA THR A 387 -7.94 2.31 10.25
C THR A 387 -6.77 2.04 11.18
N VAL A 388 -6.28 0.80 11.25
CA VAL A 388 -5.10 0.47 12.06
C VAL A 388 -3.88 1.25 11.58
N THR A 389 -3.68 1.36 10.27
CA THR A 389 -2.57 2.15 9.71
C THR A 389 -2.69 3.63 10.10
N ALA A 390 -3.89 4.22 9.99
CA ALA A 390 -4.16 5.60 10.37
C ALA A 390 -3.92 5.89 11.85
N LEU A 391 -4.22 4.93 12.73
CA LEU A 391 -3.94 5.03 14.18
C LEU A 391 -2.44 4.89 14.49
N MET A 392 -1.74 3.99 13.79
CA MET A 392 -0.34 3.69 14.09
C MET A 392 0.64 4.74 13.56
N GLN A 393 0.42 5.28 12.37
CA GLN A 393 1.39 6.18 11.71
C GLN A 393 1.74 7.42 12.56
N PRO A 394 0.77 8.20 13.08
CA PRO A 394 1.07 9.36 13.91
C PRO A 394 1.80 9.00 15.22
N ARG A 395 1.44 7.85 15.82
CA ARG A 395 2.07 7.36 17.06
C ARG A 395 3.55 7.03 16.83
N VAL A 396 3.85 6.37 15.72
CA VAL A 396 5.24 6.07 15.31
C VAL A 396 6.01 7.36 15.02
N GLN A 397 5.43 8.32 14.31
CA GLN A 397 6.09 9.61 14.04
C GLN A 397 6.43 10.38 15.32
N ASN A 398 5.50 10.43 16.28
CA ASN A 398 5.74 11.04 17.59
C ASN A 398 6.84 10.30 18.36
N HIS A 399 6.81 8.97 18.36
CA HIS A 399 7.85 8.17 18.98
C HIS A 399 9.23 8.37 18.33
N MET A 400 9.30 8.53 17.01
CA MET A 400 10.56 8.85 16.32
C MET A 400 11.13 10.20 16.76
N THR A 401 10.28 11.21 16.89
CA THR A 401 10.69 12.52 17.41
C THR A 401 11.25 12.41 18.83
N GLN A 402 10.60 11.61 19.70
CA GLN A 402 11.08 11.36 21.06
C GLN A 402 12.42 10.62 21.07
N LEU A 403 12.58 9.58 20.25
CA LEU A 403 13.84 8.85 20.13
C LEU A 403 14.97 9.74 19.66
N ASP A 404 14.73 10.64 18.71
CA ASP A 404 15.76 11.58 18.23
C ASP A 404 16.22 12.53 19.33
N GLN A 405 15.28 13.08 20.10
CA GLN A 405 15.61 13.91 21.26
C GLN A 405 16.37 13.10 22.32
N LEU A 406 15.94 11.87 22.59
CA LEU A 406 16.56 11.00 23.60
C LEU A 406 17.99 10.61 23.21
N ILE A 407 18.20 10.21 21.96
CA ILE A 407 19.52 9.91 21.38
C ILE A 407 20.42 11.14 21.48
N GLY A 408 19.95 12.32 21.05
CA GLY A 408 20.74 13.55 21.11
C GLY A 408 21.14 13.93 22.54
N ARG A 409 20.20 13.82 23.49
CA ARG A 409 20.48 14.07 24.92
C ARG A 409 21.47 13.07 25.50
N LEU A 410 21.35 11.79 25.14
CA LEU A 410 22.27 10.74 25.61
C LEU A 410 23.68 10.95 25.06
N GLU A 411 23.82 11.32 23.79
CA GLU A 411 25.11 11.68 23.18
C GLU A 411 25.75 12.89 23.89
N GLN A 412 24.97 13.93 24.16
CA GLN A 412 25.45 15.09 24.89
C GLN A 412 25.87 14.71 26.32
N HIS A 413 25.08 13.88 27.00
CA HIS A 413 25.41 13.39 28.35
C HIS A 413 26.74 12.62 28.36
N ILE A 414 26.99 11.75 27.37
CA ILE A 414 28.26 11.05 27.22
C ILE A 414 29.41 12.03 27.03
N ARG A 415 29.26 12.99 26.09
CA ARG A 415 30.29 14.01 25.80
C ARG A 415 30.63 14.84 27.03
N LEU A 416 29.64 15.29 27.79
CA LEU A 416 29.84 16.09 28.99
C LEU A 416 30.55 15.30 30.10
N LYS A 417 30.19 14.03 30.31
CA LYS A 417 30.85 13.21 31.34
C LYS A 417 32.29 12.86 30.96
N LEU A 418 32.56 12.61 29.68
CA LEU A 418 33.93 12.43 29.16
C LEU A 418 34.75 13.72 29.29
N ALA A 419 34.17 14.87 28.94
CA ALA A 419 34.83 16.16 29.07
C ALA A 419 35.07 16.54 30.54
N GLY A 420 34.15 16.21 31.45
CA GLY A 420 34.30 16.44 32.89
C GLY A 420 35.37 15.58 33.57
N ALA A 421 35.83 14.50 32.91
CA ALA A 421 37.00 13.75 33.36
C ALA A 421 38.33 14.49 33.06
N LEU A 422 38.30 15.51 32.20
CA LEU A 422 39.41 16.43 31.98
C LEU A 422 39.27 17.60 32.96
N ASP A 423 40.22 17.74 33.88
CA ASP A 423 40.23 18.89 34.79
C ASP A 423 40.68 20.15 34.02
N LEU A 424 39.71 21.00 33.67
CA LEU A 424 39.93 22.26 32.98
C LEU A 424 39.99 23.46 33.94
N SER A 425 40.03 23.23 35.25
CA SER A 425 40.04 24.29 36.26
C SER A 425 41.41 24.98 36.39
N ASP A 426 42.48 24.29 36.01
CA ASP A 426 43.83 24.84 35.99
C ASP A 426 44.11 25.59 34.67
N THR A 427 43.66 26.84 34.61
CA THR A 427 43.90 27.72 33.46
C THR A 427 45.38 27.97 33.20
N ALA A 428 46.26 27.82 34.19
CA ALA A 428 47.70 27.98 34.01
C ALA A 428 48.29 26.78 33.24
N ALA A 429 47.91 25.56 33.63
CA ALA A 429 48.33 24.34 32.93
C ALA A 429 47.81 24.29 31.48
N ILE A 430 46.59 24.75 31.21
CA ILE A 430 46.05 24.84 29.84
C ILE A 430 46.84 25.84 28.99
N THR A 431 47.20 26.99 29.57
CA THR A 431 47.95 28.03 28.86
C THR A 431 49.38 27.56 28.59
N GLU A 432 50.00 26.84 29.52
CA GLU A 432 51.31 26.24 29.36
C GLU A 432 51.31 25.13 28.29
N ALA A 433 50.32 24.23 28.30
CA ALA A 433 50.12 23.20 27.28
C ALA A 433 49.90 23.78 25.88
N ALA A 434 49.10 24.85 25.77
CA ALA A 434 48.89 25.57 24.50
C ALA A 434 50.12 26.35 24.03
N SER A 435 50.99 26.79 24.96
CA SER A 435 52.20 27.56 24.66
C SER A 435 53.41 26.67 24.36
N ALA A 436 53.45 25.45 24.91
CA ALA A 436 54.53 24.47 24.71
C ALA A 436 54.54 23.85 23.29
N GLN A 437 53.63 24.29 22.41
CA GLN A 437 53.23 23.53 21.24
C GLN A 437 53.98 23.80 19.93
N GLY A 438 54.72 24.91 19.84
CA GLY A 438 55.38 25.29 18.58
C GLY A 438 54.38 25.37 17.39
N ASP A 439 54.82 24.95 16.19
CA ASP A 439 54.12 25.13 14.89
C ASP A 439 53.20 23.94 14.49
N HIS A 440 52.61 23.23 15.45
CA HIS A 440 51.77 22.05 15.21
C HIS A 440 50.36 22.20 15.82
N ASP A 441 49.35 21.65 15.16
CA ASP A 441 47.94 21.72 15.59
C ASP A 441 47.69 21.05 16.96
N LEU A 442 46.93 21.72 17.83
CA LEU A 442 46.52 21.20 19.15
C LEU A 442 45.47 20.12 19.01
N THR A 443 45.83 18.90 19.39
CA THR A 443 44.91 17.76 19.46
C THR A 443 44.52 17.49 20.91
N LEU A 444 43.27 17.06 21.10
CA LEU A 444 42.72 16.68 22.41
C LEU A 444 43.54 15.60 23.12
N ALA A 445 44.17 14.69 22.37
CA ALA A 445 45.04 13.64 22.92
C ALA A 445 46.31 14.22 23.57
N ARG A 446 46.98 15.18 22.91
CA ARG A 446 48.18 15.83 23.46
C ARG A 446 47.87 16.74 24.63
N LEU A 447 46.76 17.48 24.55
CA LEU A 447 46.30 18.33 25.65
C LEU A 447 45.98 17.50 26.90
N SER A 448 45.33 16.33 26.73
CA SER A 448 45.04 15.42 27.84
C SER A 448 46.33 14.86 28.44
N GLU A 449 47.27 14.38 27.62
CA GLU A 449 48.54 13.82 28.08
C GLU A 449 49.39 14.83 28.89
N GLN A 450 49.34 16.12 28.54
CA GLN A 450 50.04 17.17 29.31
C GLN A 450 49.31 17.55 30.61
N LEU A 451 47.98 17.61 30.60
CA LEU A 451 47.20 17.90 31.81
C LEU A 451 47.29 16.77 32.84
N GLU A 452 47.38 15.51 32.38
CA GLU A 452 47.57 14.32 33.24
C GLU A 452 48.89 14.32 34.02
N GLN A 453 49.92 15.06 33.55
CA GLN A 453 51.21 15.15 34.24
C GLN A 453 51.18 16.07 35.47
N HIS A 454 50.22 17.00 35.55
CA HIS A 454 50.17 18.04 36.59
C HIS A 454 49.18 17.75 37.72
N GLN A 455 48.07 17.05 37.45
CA GLN A 455 47.08 16.68 38.46
C GLN A 455 46.55 15.26 38.19
N GLY A 456 46.48 14.44 39.24
CA GLY A 456 46.06 13.03 39.13
C GLY A 456 44.69 12.87 38.46
N THR A 457 44.56 11.83 37.65
CA THR A 457 43.33 11.56 36.87
C THR A 457 42.15 11.19 37.77
N THR A 458 40.97 11.70 37.44
CA THR A 458 39.73 11.07 37.89
C THR A 458 39.47 9.87 36.97
N PRO A 459 39.51 8.62 37.47
CA PRO A 459 39.35 7.46 36.61
C PRO A 459 37.96 7.46 35.98
N LEU A 460 37.92 7.30 34.66
CA LEU A 460 36.68 7.16 33.93
C LEU A 460 36.03 5.82 34.30
N ASP A 461 34.75 5.85 34.65
CA ASP A 461 33.96 4.64 34.91
C ASP A 461 33.74 3.88 33.59
N ALA A 462 34.56 2.85 33.38
CA ALA A 462 34.55 2.01 32.19
C ALA A 462 33.26 1.18 32.07
N GLU A 463 32.67 0.75 33.20
CA GLU A 463 31.42 0.00 33.20
C GLU A 463 30.25 0.89 32.79
N TRP A 464 30.20 2.10 33.34
CA TRP A 464 29.25 3.13 32.93
C TRP A 464 29.38 3.44 31.44
N LEU A 465 30.59 3.69 30.94
CA LEU A 465 30.78 4.06 29.54
C LEU A 465 30.30 2.93 28.62
N LYS A 466 30.65 1.68 28.92
CA LYS A 466 30.20 0.51 28.15
C LYS A 466 28.67 0.36 28.18
N ARG A 467 28.05 0.56 29.35
CA ARG A 467 26.59 0.49 29.49
C ARG A 467 25.89 1.57 28.65
N VAL A 468 26.31 2.82 28.78
CA VAL A 468 25.63 3.96 28.14
C VAL A 468 25.89 4.00 26.63
N THR A 469 27.07 3.61 26.17
CA THR A 469 27.34 3.45 24.72
C THR A 469 26.53 2.31 24.10
N GLY A 470 26.43 1.16 24.79
CA GLY A 470 25.56 0.06 24.36
C GLY A 470 24.07 0.42 24.39
N LEU A 471 23.66 1.31 25.29
CA LEU A 471 22.31 1.86 25.33
C LEU A 471 22.03 2.77 24.13
N LEU A 472 22.97 3.66 23.81
CA LEU A 472 22.91 4.52 22.62
C LEU A 472 22.81 3.70 21.32
N GLU A 473 23.58 2.63 21.21
CA GLU A 473 23.53 1.72 20.07
C GLU A 473 22.15 1.05 19.94
N ARG A 474 21.58 0.56 21.05
CA ARG A 474 20.23 -0.01 21.08
C ARG A 474 19.16 0.99 20.66
N LEU A 475 19.24 2.24 21.10
CA LEU A 475 18.30 3.30 20.69
C LEU A 475 18.41 3.62 19.19
N ARG A 476 19.63 3.72 18.65
CA ARG A 476 19.85 3.92 17.21
C ARG A 476 19.34 2.75 16.39
N HIS A 477 19.55 1.52 16.86
CA HIS A 477 18.99 0.33 16.23
C HIS A 477 17.46 0.33 16.28
N LEU A 478 16.86 0.70 17.41
CA LEU A 478 15.40 0.84 17.53
C LEU A 478 14.85 1.86 16.53
N LYS A 479 15.47 3.04 16.43
CA LYS A 479 15.11 4.06 15.42
C LYS A 479 15.21 3.48 14.00
N TRP A 480 16.30 2.79 13.68
CA TRP A 480 16.48 2.14 12.38
C TRP A 480 15.35 1.15 12.07
N GLN A 481 14.88 0.36 13.05
CA GLN A 481 13.77 -0.58 12.85
C GLN A 481 12.46 0.11 12.49
N TYR A 482 12.19 1.31 13.02
CA TYR A 482 10.97 2.06 12.72
C TYR A 482 11.03 2.83 11.39
N VAL A 483 12.21 3.32 10.98
CA VAL A 483 12.36 4.16 9.77
C VAL A 483 12.64 3.34 8.52
N SER A 484 13.47 2.30 8.63
CA SER A 484 13.93 1.51 7.48
C SER A 484 13.71 0.02 7.71
N GLY A 485 14.34 -0.54 8.74
CA GLY A 485 14.40 -1.99 8.92
C GLY A 485 14.99 -2.71 7.71
N VAL A 486 14.81 -4.02 7.68
CA VAL A 486 15.31 -4.92 6.63
C VAL A 486 14.58 -4.73 5.29
N SER A 487 13.28 -4.43 5.36
CA SER A 487 12.42 -4.24 4.18
C SER A 487 12.54 -2.83 3.56
N LYS A 488 13.26 -1.90 4.20
CA LYS A 488 13.29 -0.47 3.85
C LYS A 488 11.93 0.23 3.89
N GLN A 489 10.99 -0.31 4.68
CA GLN A 489 9.64 0.22 4.89
C GLN A 489 9.35 0.51 6.37
N GLY A 490 10.35 0.37 7.23
CA GLY A 490 10.18 0.50 8.67
C GLY A 490 9.45 -0.68 9.29
N ARG A 491 8.95 -0.48 10.51
CA ARG A 491 8.22 -1.50 11.26
C ARG A 491 6.80 -1.65 10.69
N ALA A 492 6.35 -2.90 10.54
CA ALA A 492 4.99 -3.19 10.09
C ALA A 492 3.94 -2.58 11.03
N SER A 493 2.82 -2.11 10.47
CA SER A 493 1.72 -1.49 11.22
C SER A 493 0.88 -2.50 12.00
N MET A 494 0.87 -3.77 11.60
CA MET A 494 0.14 -4.86 12.27
C MET A 494 0.66 -6.24 11.84
N GLY A 495 0.11 -7.30 12.42
CA GLY A 495 0.27 -8.67 11.92
C GLY A 495 -1.07 -9.43 11.93
N ILE A 496 -1.33 -10.20 10.87
CA ILE A 496 -2.55 -11.02 10.75
C ILE A 496 -2.22 -12.51 10.86
N ILE A 497 -3.01 -13.20 11.68
CA ILE A 497 -3.09 -14.66 11.74
C ILE A 497 -4.47 -15.03 11.24
N ASN A 498 -4.53 -15.70 10.10
CA ASN A 498 -5.79 -15.98 9.42
C ASN A 498 -6.13 -17.46 9.47
N SER A 499 -7.37 -17.77 9.83
CA SER A 499 -7.92 -19.12 9.71
C SER A 499 -8.13 -19.48 8.24
N THR A 500 -8.08 -20.78 7.94
CA THR A 500 -8.43 -21.27 6.60
C THR A 500 -9.87 -20.88 6.24
N GLY A 501 -10.08 -20.35 5.04
CA GLY A 501 -11.39 -19.89 4.55
C GLY A 501 -11.25 -19.06 3.28
N CYS A 502 -12.30 -18.33 2.88
CA CYS A 502 -12.21 -17.42 1.73
C CYS A 502 -11.05 -16.45 1.90
N THR A 503 -10.94 -15.84 3.08
CA THR A 503 -9.90 -14.86 3.43
C THR A 503 -8.47 -15.38 3.27
N SER A 504 -8.21 -16.66 3.58
CA SER A 504 -6.90 -17.27 3.35
C SER A 504 -6.72 -17.66 1.90
N VAL A 505 -7.78 -18.11 1.21
CA VAL A 505 -7.70 -18.51 -0.19
C VAL A 505 -7.34 -17.31 -1.06
N TRP A 506 -8.12 -16.22 -1.02
CA TRP A 506 -7.73 -15.05 -1.79
C TRP A 506 -6.51 -14.34 -1.18
N GLY A 507 -6.32 -14.37 0.13
CA GLY A 507 -5.20 -13.71 0.81
C GLY A 507 -3.82 -14.35 0.57
N SER A 508 -3.75 -15.64 0.22
CA SER A 508 -2.48 -16.35 0.07
C SER A 508 -2.50 -17.46 -0.99
N THR A 509 -3.27 -17.31 -2.07
CA THR A 509 -3.12 -18.20 -3.23
C THR A 509 -1.77 -17.91 -3.87
N PHE A 510 -0.83 -18.83 -3.68
CA PHE A 510 0.54 -18.71 -4.18
C PHE A 510 0.55 -18.39 -5.69
N PRO A 511 1.33 -17.38 -6.14
CA PRO A 511 2.32 -16.58 -5.41
C PRO A 511 1.79 -15.22 -4.90
N TYR A 512 0.49 -15.00 -4.86
CA TYR A 512 -0.11 -13.68 -4.61
C TYR A 512 -0.51 -13.48 -3.14
N ASN A 513 -0.16 -12.31 -2.60
CA ASN A 513 -0.44 -11.87 -1.24
C ASN A 513 -0.76 -10.35 -1.25
N PRO A 514 -1.97 -9.92 -0.85
CA PRO A 514 -2.35 -8.52 -0.88
C PRO A 514 -1.90 -7.72 0.36
N TYR A 515 -1.32 -8.36 1.38
CA TYR A 515 -0.99 -7.71 2.64
C TYR A 515 0.43 -7.12 2.62
N PRO A 516 0.61 -5.82 2.91
CA PRO A 516 1.92 -5.17 3.00
C PRO A 516 2.59 -5.34 4.38
N PHE A 517 2.17 -6.33 5.15
CA PHE A 517 2.64 -6.59 6.51
C PHE A 517 2.64 -8.11 6.78
N PRO A 518 3.27 -8.57 7.88
CA PRO A 518 3.31 -10.00 8.21
C PRO A 518 1.92 -10.63 8.28
N TRP A 519 1.73 -11.69 7.51
CA TRP A 519 0.51 -12.46 7.43
C TRP A 519 0.85 -13.93 7.50
N THR A 520 0.07 -14.71 8.23
CA THR A 520 0.23 -16.17 8.27
C THR A 520 -1.11 -16.87 8.38
N SER A 521 -1.18 -18.10 7.87
CA SER A 521 -2.29 -19.02 8.06
C SER A 521 -1.70 -20.37 8.46
N HIS A 522 -2.22 -20.94 9.55
CA HIS A 522 -1.81 -22.26 10.04
C HIS A 522 -2.87 -23.30 9.68
N LEU A 523 -3.94 -23.43 10.48
CA LEU A 523 -5.06 -24.32 10.20
C LEU A 523 -6.41 -23.58 10.27
N PHE A 524 -7.48 -24.31 9.96
CA PHE A 524 -8.83 -23.76 9.93
C PHE A 524 -9.27 -23.24 11.30
N GLN A 525 -8.99 -24.00 12.36
CA GLN A 525 -9.58 -23.82 13.68
C GLN A 525 -8.76 -22.96 14.66
N ASP A 526 -7.50 -22.63 14.36
CA ASP A 526 -6.54 -22.26 15.42
C ASP A 526 -5.87 -20.88 15.29
N SER A 527 -6.34 -20.02 14.38
CA SER A 527 -5.84 -18.65 14.30
C SER A 527 -5.87 -17.90 15.65
N PRO A 528 -6.87 -18.05 16.54
CA PRO A 528 -6.83 -17.41 17.87
C PRO A 528 -5.68 -17.93 18.75
N SER A 529 -5.45 -19.25 18.73
CA SER A 529 -4.39 -19.89 19.53
C SER A 529 -2.99 -19.52 19.03
N VAL A 530 -2.81 -19.50 17.71
CA VAL A 530 -1.56 -19.07 17.07
C VAL A 530 -1.30 -17.59 17.33
N ALA A 531 -2.33 -16.74 17.28
CA ALA A 531 -2.23 -15.32 17.61
C ALA A 531 -1.73 -15.09 19.05
N MET A 532 -2.13 -15.92 20.03
CA MET A 532 -1.58 -15.82 21.39
C MET A 532 -0.07 -16.06 21.45
N GLY A 533 0.43 -17.07 20.74
CA GLY A 533 1.87 -17.37 20.69
C GLY A 533 2.66 -16.25 20.00
N ILE A 534 2.15 -15.78 18.86
CA ILE A 534 2.75 -14.67 18.11
C ILE A 534 2.73 -13.38 18.93
N PHE A 535 1.65 -13.11 19.67
CA PHE A 535 1.57 -11.96 20.58
C PHE A 535 2.68 -11.98 21.63
N GLU A 536 2.88 -13.10 22.34
CA GLU A 536 3.94 -13.21 23.36
C GLU A 536 5.33 -12.97 22.75
N GLY A 537 5.61 -13.59 21.60
CA GLY A 537 6.88 -13.40 20.89
C GLY A 537 7.07 -11.95 20.41
N HIS A 538 6.02 -11.34 19.86
CA HIS A 538 6.04 -9.96 19.40
C HIS A 538 6.28 -8.99 20.55
N MET A 539 5.55 -9.14 21.67
CA MET A 539 5.70 -8.25 22.82
C MET A 539 7.06 -8.42 23.49
N SER A 540 7.63 -9.63 23.51
CA SER A 540 9.01 -9.83 23.98
C SER A 540 10.01 -8.99 23.17
N LYS A 541 9.82 -8.86 21.85
CA LYS A 541 10.65 -7.98 21.01
C LYS A 541 10.37 -6.50 21.25
N MET A 542 9.12 -6.11 21.49
CA MET A 542 8.77 -4.73 21.85
C MET A 542 9.40 -4.32 23.19
N ALA A 543 9.43 -5.23 24.17
CA ALA A 543 10.00 -5.01 25.49
C ALA A 543 11.46 -4.56 25.41
N GLU A 544 12.26 -5.13 24.52
CA GLU A 544 13.67 -4.73 24.35
C GLU A 544 13.83 -3.25 23.94
N GLY A 545 12.92 -2.75 23.10
CA GLY A 545 12.89 -1.33 22.72
C GLY A 545 12.52 -0.44 23.92
N PHE A 546 11.45 -0.78 24.63
CA PHE A 546 11.00 -0.02 25.80
C PHE A 546 11.99 -0.06 26.96
N LYS A 547 12.68 -1.18 27.19
CA LYS A 547 13.82 -1.26 28.12
C LYS A 547 14.87 -0.22 27.78
N ALA A 548 15.29 -0.13 26.50
CA ALA A 548 16.31 0.83 26.10
C ALA A 548 15.83 2.29 26.30
N VAL A 549 14.58 2.60 26.00
CA VAL A 549 14.02 3.95 26.23
C VAL A 549 14.03 4.28 27.73
N ARG A 550 13.41 3.44 28.57
CA ARG A 550 13.32 3.69 30.02
C ARG A 550 14.70 3.72 30.69
N GLN A 551 15.62 2.84 30.31
CA GLN A 551 17.01 2.86 30.81
C GLN A 551 17.69 4.18 30.47
N ALA A 552 17.49 4.73 29.27
CA ALA A 552 18.11 5.98 28.85
C ALA A 552 17.51 7.18 29.58
N GLU A 553 16.19 7.18 29.81
CA GLU A 553 15.53 8.20 30.62
C GLU A 553 16.03 8.20 32.06
N LEU A 554 16.14 7.02 32.69
CA LEU A 554 16.69 6.87 34.05
C LEU A 554 18.15 7.28 34.15
N GLU A 555 18.97 6.98 33.14
CA GLU A 555 20.36 7.41 33.08
C GLU A 555 20.45 8.94 32.99
N LEU A 556 19.68 9.54 32.07
CA LEU A 556 19.66 10.99 31.87
C LEU A 556 19.11 11.77 33.07
N SER A 557 18.22 11.18 33.86
CA SER A 557 17.72 11.78 35.10
C SER A 557 18.63 11.52 36.31
N GLY A 558 19.69 10.73 36.17
CA GLY A 558 20.54 10.31 37.28
C GLY A 558 19.85 9.36 38.28
N ALA A 559 18.72 8.77 37.91
CA ALA A 559 17.94 7.87 38.77
C ALA A 559 18.31 6.40 38.58
N TYR A 560 19.15 6.07 37.60
CA TYR A 560 19.55 4.69 37.34
C TYR A 560 20.38 4.11 38.50
N ARG A 561 19.85 3.04 39.09
CA ARG A 561 20.49 2.23 40.14
C ARG A 561 20.67 0.80 39.66
N PRO A 562 21.90 0.33 39.39
CA PRO A 562 22.14 -1.02 38.86
C PRO A 562 21.51 -2.14 39.69
N GLU A 563 21.63 -2.08 41.02
CA GLU A 563 21.12 -3.13 41.93
C GLU A 563 19.60 -3.36 41.85
N GLU A 564 18.84 -2.30 41.55
CA GLU A 564 17.38 -2.34 41.44
C GLU A 564 16.94 -2.57 39.99
N HIS A 565 17.47 -1.76 39.07
CA HIS A 565 16.98 -1.69 37.70
C HIS A 565 17.48 -2.84 36.83
N ASP A 566 18.69 -3.38 37.06
CA ASP A 566 19.19 -4.50 36.27
C ASP A 566 18.33 -5.75 36.50
N HIS A 567 17.89 -5.97 37.75
CA HIS A 567 16.97 -7.05 38.08
C HIS A 567 15.60 -6.82 37.46
N PHE A 568 15.04 -5.61 37.58
CA PHE A 568 13.75 -5.26 36.97
C PHE A 568 13.75 -5.51 35.45
N PHE A 569 14.73 -4.96 34.72
CA PHE A 569 14.77 -5.06 33.26
C PHE A 569 15.11 -6.47 32.74
N ARG A 570 15.72 -7.32 33.58
CA ARG A 570 15.91 -8.74 33.26
C ARG A 570 14.60 -9.49 33.08
N TYR A 571 13.58 -9.16 33.89
CA TYR A 571 12.26 -9.81 33.85
C TYR A 571 11.17 -8.93 33.23
N PHE A 572 11.54 -7.76 32.71
CA PHE A 572 10.58 -6.83 32.13
C PHE A 572 9.92 -7.40 30.86
N ASN A 573 8.58 -7.39 30.87
CA ASN A 573 7.69 -8.02 29.91
C ASN A 573 6.45 -7.13 29.66
N TRP A 574 5.54 -7.63 28.83
CA TRP A 574 4.39 -6.86 28.34
C TRP A 574 3.37 -6.51 29.40
N GLN A 575 3.29 -7.30 30.48
CA GLN A 575 2.41 -7.01 31.61
C GLN A 575 2.82 -5.74 32.37
N GLN A 576 4.00 -5.19 32.10
CA GLN A 576 4.55 -3.98 32.71
C GLN A 576 4.62 -2.79 31.74
N PHE A 577 4.06 -2.94 30.53
CA PHE A 577 3.96 -1.85 29.58
C PHE A 577 2.98 -0.79 30.07
N SER A 578 3.26 0.48 29.77
CA SER A 578 2.26 1.54 29.94
C SER A 578 1.22 1.48 28.82
N ASP A 579 0.11 2.20 28.98
CA ASP A 579 -0.91 2.30 27.93
C ASP A 579 -0.32 2.92 26.65
N GLU A 580 0.54 3.94 26.77
CA GLU A 580 1.22 4.56 25.64
C GLU A 580 2.16 3.59 24.91
N GLU A 581 2.86 2.74 25.65
CA GLU A 581 3.70 1.69 25.08
C GLU A 581 2.87 0.64 24.32
N PHE A 582 1.71 0.25 24.86
CA PHE A 582 0.78 -0.62 24.12
C PHE A 582 0.24 0.03 22.84
N LEU A 583 -0.03 1.34 22.87
CA LEU A 583 -0.48 2.06 21.67
C LEU A 583 0.58 2.11 20.56
N LEU A 584 1.86 1.91 20.90
CA LEU A 584 2.98 1.78 19.96
C LEU A 584 3.19 0.33 19.46
N CYS A 585 2.57 -0.66 20.08
CA CYS A 585 2.64 -2.04 19.63
C CYS A 585 1.73 -2.28 18.42
N PRO A 586 2.28 -2.70 17.26
CA PRO A 586 1.47 -3.20 16.16
C PRO A 586 0.48 -4.28 16.64
N PRO A 587 -0.82 -4.15 16.37
CA PRO A 587 -1.79 -5.13 16.84
C PRO A 587 -1.57 -6.48 16.16
N VAL A 588 -1.73 -7.53 16.95
CA VAL A 588 -1.86 -8.90 16.46
C VAL A 588 -3.35 -9.19 16.28
N VAL A 589 -3.72 -9.63 15.07
CA VAL A 589 -5.12 -9.78 14.67
C VAL A 589 -5.38 -11.21 14.24
N ALA A 590 -6.28 -11.90 14.95
CA ALA A 590 -6.85 -13.17 14.51
C ALA A 590 -8.02 -12.90 13.55
N VAL A 591 -7.96 -13.46 12.34
CA VAL A 591 -8.97 -13.29 11.28
C VAL A 591 -9.54 -14.65 10.90
N GLY A 592 -10.84 -14.72 10.61
CA GLY A 592 -11.47 -15.94 10.09
C GLY A 592 -12.93 -15.73 9.73
N GLY A 593 -13.47 -16.63 8.90
CA GLY A 593 -14.91 -16.65 8.61
C GLY A 593 -15.74 -17.20 9.76
N ASP A 594 -17.07 -17.13 9.63
CA ASP A 594 -18.03 -17.67 10.60
C ASP A 594 -17.77 -19.15 10.93
N GLY A 595 -17.62 -20.03 9.94
CA GLY A 595 -17.31 -21.45 10.19
C GLY A 595 -16.00 -21.72 10.95
N ALA A 596 -14.98 -20.88 10.76
CA ALA A 596 -13.73 -21.00 11.51
C ALA A 596 -13.93 -20.60 12.97
N MET A 597 -14.65 -19.51 13.21
CA MET A 597 -14.67 -18.80 14.48
C MET A 597 -15.84 -19.19 15.39
N TYR A 598 -16.98 -19.58 14.81
CA TYR A 598 -18.21 -19.93 15.52
C TYR A 598 -18.44 -21.44 15.63
N ASP A 599 -17.79 -22.24 14.79
CA ASP A 599 -17.91 -23.69 14.82
C ASP A 599 -16.59 -24.37 15.27
N ILE A 600 -15.76 -24.79 14.32
CA ILE A 600 -14.61 -25.67 14.61
C ILE A 600 -13.56 -25.02 15.52
N GLY A 601 -13.36 -23.71 15.39
CA GLY A 601 -12.39 -22.93 16.15
C GLY A 601 -12.97 -22.21 17.37
N PHE A 602 -14.27 -22.35 17.65
CA PHE A 602 -14.90 -21.64 18.77
C PHE A 602 -14.21 -21.90 20.11
N GLN A 603 -13.75 -23.13 20.35
CA GLN A 603 -12.98 -23.46 21.56
C GLN A 603 -11.67 -22.66 21.68
N ASN A 604 -10.97 -22.42 20.55
CA ASN A 604 -9.73 -21.64 20.53
C ASN A 604 -10.02 -20.15 20.73
N LEU A 605 -11.07 -19.64 20.07
CA LEU A 605 -11.55 -18.28 20.23
C LEU A 605 -11.95 -18.00 21.70
N SER A 606 -12.78 -18.87 22.27
CA SER A 606 -13.21 -18.80 23.67
C SER A 606 -12.01 -18.78 24.63
N ARG A 607 -11.05 -19.68 24.44
CA ARG A 607 -9.82 -19.72 25.26
C ARG A 607 -9.00 -18.44 25.14
N MET A 608 -8.85 -17.89 23.93
CA MET A 608 -8.12 -16.65 23.73
C MET A 608 -8.83 -15.46 24.38
N LEU A 609 -10.15 -15.34 24.26
CA LEU A 609 -10.92 -14.29 24.93
C LEU A 609 -10.79 -14.37 26.46
N MET A 610 -10.78 -15.57 27.04
CA MET A 610 -10.54 -15.77 28.48
C MET A 610 -9.10 -15.45 28.93
N SER A 611 -8.13 -15.39 28.00
CA SER A 611 -6.72 -15.16 28.36
C SER A 611 -6.41 -13.74 28.80
N GLY A 612 -7.28 -12.77 28.51
CA GLY A 612 -7.06 -11.35 28.79
C GLY A 612 -5.97 -10.69 27.95
N ARG A 613 -5.39 -11.41 26.96
CA ARG A 613 -4.40 -10.83 26.05
C ARG A 613 -5.06 -9.81 25.11
N PRO A 614 -4.44 -8.64 24.83
CA PRO A 614 -5.01 -7.59 23.99
C PRO A 614 -4.91 -7.89 22.49
N ILE A 615 -5.38 -9.07 22.08
CA ILE A 615 -5.41 -9.54 20.69
C ILE A 615 -6.72 -9.09 20.05
N LYS A 616 -6.67 -8.61 18.80
CA LYS A 616 -7.87 -8.23 18.05
C LYS A 616 -8.42 -9.45 17.30
N VAL A 617 -9.74 -9.54 17.20
CA VAL A 617 -10.42 -10.60 16.43
C VAL A 617 -11.30 -9.95 15.40
N LEU A 618 -11.19 -10.39 14.15
CA LEU A 618 -12.07 -10.03 13.06
C LEU A 618 -12.74 -11.30 12.52
N VAL A 619 -14.04 -11.43 12.78
CA VAL A 619 -14.86 -12.50 12.20
C VAL A 619 -15.59 -11.93 10.99
N LEU A 620 -15.36 -12.52 9.83
CA LEU A 620 -16.06 -12.18 8.59
C LEU A 620 -17.23 -13.14 8.41
N ASP A 621 -18.38 -12.71 8.93
CA ASP A 621 -19.58 -13.53 8.95
C ASP A 621 -20.29 -13.50 7.59
N THR A 622 -20.17 -14.58 6.84
CA THR A 622 -20.89 -14.79 5.58
C THR A 622 -22.15 -15.65 5.79
N GLN A 623 -22.40 -16.09 7.03
CA GLN A 623 -23.47 -17.00 7.46
C GLN A 623 -23.44 -18.39 6.80
N VAL A 624 -22.38 -18.70 6.06
CA VAL A 624 -22.20 -19.94 5.30
C VAL A 624 -20.71 -20.21 5.10
N TYR A 625 -20.34 -21.44 4.74
CA TYR A 625 -18.95 -21.79 4.48
C TYR A 625 -18.56 -21.48 3.04
N SER A 626 -18.43 -20.18 2.75
CA SER A 626 -18.29 -19.62 1.39
C SER A 626 -17.25 -20.36 0.53
N ASN A 627 -16.09 -20.69 1.11
CA ASN A 627 -14.99 -21.32 0.39
C ASN A 627 -15.30 -22.75 -0.09
N THR A 628 -16.06 -23.52 0.71
CA THR A 628 -16.36 -24.93 0.42
C THR A 628 -17.64 -25.13 -0.37
N GLY A 629 -18.24 -24.05 -0.87
CA GLY A 629 -19.39 -24.09 -1.78
C GLY A 629 -20.76 -23.91 -1.10
N GLY A 630 -20.80 -23.46 0.15
CA GLY A 630 -22.01 -22.97 0.80
C GLY A 630 -21.94 -21.46 0.87
#